data_AF-A0A507ET37-F1
#
_entry.id   AF-A0A507ET37-F1
#
_cell.length_a   1.000
_cell.length_b   1.000
_cell.length_c   1.000
_cell.angle_alpha   90.00
_cell.angle_beta   90.00
_cell.angle_gamma   90.00
#
_symmetry.space_group_name_H-M   'P 1'
#
loop_
_entity.id
_entity.type
_entity.pdbx_description
1 polymer ?
#
loop_
_entity_poly.entity_id
_entity_poly.type
_entity_poly.pdbx_seq_one_letter_code
_entity_poly.pdbx_strand_id
1 'polypeptide(L)'
;MDRDAIVALLTTQSFTGFDLATTIITTFALSLSLFYLVWYLGTSPDSAKAAPSTPSRATGNIGNHDVDDEEDWDEFGEDAQDDEDEDDSEPEVVDPSRPLLSKTAGAGEWKMVLCVRTDLEMGKGKAAAQCCHATLAAVRKIEKTDPKGLGKWERYGQAKVTLKCPSEDVMVDLQKQARAKGLVAESIRDAGRTQIAANSRTVLAVGPGPKKLIDEVTGHLKLY
;
A
#
# COMPACT_ATOMS: atom_id res chain seq x y z
N MET A 1 -0.44 -0.19 -78.93
CA MET A 1 -0.70 -0.44 -77.50
C MET A 1 0.64 -0.38 -76.81
N ASP A 2 0.89 0.74 -76.17
CA ASP A 2 2.24 1.19 -75.83
C ASP A 2 2.73 0.54 -74.54
N ARG A 3 3.94 -0.03 -74.57
CA ARG A 3 4.56 -0.71 -73.42
C ARG A 3 4.79 0.24 -72.25
N ASP A 4 4.87 1.54 -72.54
CA ASP A 4 5.11 2.58 -71.56
C ASP A 4 3.89 2.88 -70.67
N ALA A 5 2.68 2.55 -71.13
CA ALA A 5 1.46 2.71 -70.32
C ALA A 5 1.33 1.62 -69.22
N ILE A 6 1.92 0.43 -69.43
CA ILE A 6 1.87 -0.68 -68.46
C ILE A 6 2.89 -0.47 -67.33
N VAL A 7 4.05 0.12 -67.63
CA VAL A 7 5.07 0.45 -66.62
C VAL A 7 4.59 1.62 -65.73
N ALA A 8 3.83 2.57 -66.27
CA ALA A 8 3.25 3.66 -65.47
C ALA A 8 2.18 3.19 -64.47
N LEU A 9 1.43 2.11 -64.79
CA LEU A 9 0.39 1.58 -63.91
C LEU A 9 0.95 0.70 -62.76
N LEU A 10 2.15 0.14 -62.93
CA LEU A 10 2.80 -0.69 -61.91
C LEU A 10 3.73 0.10 -60.97
N THR A 11 4.13 1.32 -61.35
CA THR A 11 5.05 2.15 -60.52
C THR A 11 4.32 3.16 -59.62
N THR A 12 2.99 3.27 -59.69
CA THR A 12 2.21 4.22 -58.87
C THR A 12 1.42 3.57 -57.73
N GLN A 13 1.39 2.24 -57.63
CA GLN A 13 0.85 1.52 -56.48
C GLN A 13 1.99 1.02 -55.59
N SER A 14 2.43 1.85 -54.64
CA SER A 14 3.02 1.48 -53.33
C SER A 14 4.09 2.48 -52.91
N PHE A 15 3.73 3.64 -52.36
CA PHE A 15 4.60 4.33 -51.37
C PHE A 15 3.92 5.52 -50.67
N THR A 16 2.66 5.40 -50.27
CA THR A 16 2.06 6.30 -49.26
C THR A 16 1.07 5.51 -48.42
N GLY A 17 1.61 4.73 -47.48
CA GLY A 17 0.82 3.91 -46.57
C GLY A 17 1.64 3.52 -45.36
N PHE A 18 2.20 4.51 -44.66
CA PHE A 18 2.65 4.27 -43.29
C PHE A 18 1.39 4.10 -42.44
N ASP A 19 1.00 2.85 -42.21
CA ASP A 19 -0.04 2.52 -41.25
C ASP A 19 0.37 3.08 -39.88
N LEU A 20 -0.54 3.82 -39.25
CA LEU A 20 -0.36 4.38 -37.91
C LEU A 20 0.03 3.26 -36.93
N ALA A 21 -0.49 2.05 -37.12
CA ALA A 21 -0.13 0.88 -36.33
C ALA A 21 1.36 0.53 -36.44
N THR A 22 1.94 0.54 -37.65
CA THR A 22 3.36 0.23 -37.85
C THR A 22 4.27 1.30 -37.25
N THR A 23 3.88 2.56 -37.30
CA THR A 23 4.62 3.67 -36.68
C THR A 23 4.59 3.58 -35.15
N ILE A 24 3.44 3.23 -34.58
CA ILE A 24 3.29 3.01 -33.14
C ILE A 24 4.13 1.81 -32.70
N ILE A 25 4.04 0.67 -33.39
CA ILE A 25 4.80 -0.54 -33.03
C ILE A 25 6.31 -0.30 -33.11
N THR A 26 6.79 0.38 -34.15
CA THR A 26 8.23 0.65 -34.32
C THR A 26 8.75 1.67 -33.30
N THR A 27 7.97 2.69 -32.93
CA THR A 27 8.36 3.64 -31.88
C THR A 27 8.39 3.00 -30.50
N PHE A 28 7.42 2.14 -30.16
CA PHE A 28 7.46 1.36 -28.92
C PHE A 28 8.66 0.41 -28.89
N ALA A 29 8.93 -0.32 -29.97
CA ALA A 29 10.07 -1.24 -30.04
C ALA A 29 11.43 -0.56 -29.88
N LEU A 30 11.61 0.62 -30.48
CA LEU A 30 12.83 1.42 -30.32
C LEU A 30 12.96 1.98 -28.90
N SER A 31 11.86 2.46 -28.30
CA SER A 31 11.86 2.97 -26.93
C SER A 31 12.19 1.88 -25.90
N LEU A 32 11.67 0.66 -26.08
CA LEU A 32 12.00 -0.50 -25.24
C LEU A 32 13.46 -0.93 -25.40
N SER A 33 13.98 -0.90 -26.63
CA SER A 33 15.37 -1.29 -26.90
C SER A 33 16.37 -0.31 -26.27
N LEU A 34 16.08 1.01 -26.32
CA LEU A 34 16.86 2.04 -25.64
C LEU A 34 16.77 1.92 -24.12
N PHE A 35 15.58 1.67 -23.58
CA PHE A 35 15.38 1.45 -22.14
C PHE A 35 16.16 0.21 -21.66
N TYR A 36 16.09 -0.89 -22.40
CA TYR A 36 16.83 -2.12 -22.10
C TYR A 36 18.34 -1.91 -22.18
N LEU A 37 18.84 -1.15 -23.16
CA LEU A 37 20.26 -0.84 -23.28
C LEU A 37 20.76 0.04 -22.12
N VAL A 38 19.96 1.04 -21.71
CA VAL A 38 20.28 1.89 -20.54
C VAL A 38 20.28 1.07 -19.25
N TRP A 39 19.31 0.16 -19.09
CA TRP A 39 19.27 -0.76 -17.96
C TRP A 39 20.48 -1.70 -17.95
N TYR A 40 20.82 -2.27 -19.11
CA TYR A 40 21.93 -3.22 -19.26
C TYR A 40 23.30 -2.57 -19.06
N LEU A 41 23.50 -1.33 -19.51
CA LEU A 41 24.73 -0.56 -19.26
C LEU A 41 24.77 0.04 -17.84
N GLY A 42 23.62 0.18 -17.18
CA GLY A 42 23.49 0.72 -15.82
C GLY A 42 23.83 -0.27 -14.70
N THR A 43 23.97 -1.55 -15.02
CA THR A 43 24.38 -2.59 -14.07
C THR A 43 25.66 -3.25 -14.54
N SER A 44 26.79 -2.56 -14.40
CA SER A 44 28.10 -3.22 -14.48
C SER A 44 28.59 -3.49 -13.05
N PRO A 45 28.52 -4.74 -12.55
CA PRO A 45 29.00 -5.10 -11.22
C PRO A 45 30.49 -5.42 -11.31
N ASP A 46 31.36 -4.42 -11.42
CA ASP A 46 32.80 -4.63 -11.34
C ASP A 46 33.51 -3.41 -10.73
N SER A 47 33.51 -3.35 -9.40
CA SER A 47 34.67 -2.96 -8.58
C SER A 47 34.31 -2.94 -7.10
N ALA A 48 34.08 -4.14 -6.54
CA ALA A 48 34.21 -4.38 -5.11
C ALA A 48 35.41 -5.29 -4.90
N LYS A 49 36.59 -4.71 -4.61
CA LYS A 49 37.73 -5.37 -3.95
C LYS A 49 38.86 -4.38 -3.70
N ALA A 50 39.05 -3.99 -2.43
CA ALA A 50 40.35 -4.00 -1.73
C ALA A 50 40.17 -3.47 -0.30
N ALA A 51 40.35 -4.35 0.69
CA ALA A 51 40.62 -3.99 2.07
C ALA A 51 42.04 -3.38 2.21
N PRO A 52 42.33 -2.61 3.27
CA PRO A 52 43.21 -3.20 4.30
C PRO A 52 42.98 -2.76 5.76
N SER A 53 43.24 -3.74 6.65
CA SER A 53 43.81 -3.72 8.02
C SER A 53 43.31 -2.74 9.11
N THR A 54 42.99 -3.37 10.25
CA THR A 54 42.80 -2.81 11.61
C THR A 54 44.07 -2.18 12.19
N PRO A 55 43.92 -1.33 13.23
CA PRO A 55 44.40 -1.78 14.55
C PRO A 55 43.48 -1.47 15.75
N SER A 56 43.57 -2.42 16.68
CA SER A 56 43.21 -2.50 18.12
C SER A 56 42.91 -1.23 18.95
N ARG A 57 41.92 -1.42 19.86
CA ARG A 57 41.85 -0.99 21.29
C ARG A 57 41.09 0.31 21.66
N ALA A 58 39.94 0.17 22.32
CA ALA A 58 39.72 0.44 23.77
C ALA A 58 38.22 0.60 24.15
N THR A 59 37.75 -0.32 24.99
CA THR A 59 36.76 -0.19 26.10
C THR A 59 35.70 0.93 26.12
N GLY A 60 34.43 0.54 26.31
CA GLY A 60 33.39 1.42 26.86
C GLY A 60 31.97 0.84 26.78
N ASN A 61 31.55 0.17 27.83
CA ASN A 61 30.23 -0.45 28.03
C ASN A 61 29.16 0.60 28.41
N ILE A 62 28.07 0.74 27.62
CA ILE A 62 26.71 1.10 28.09
C ILE A 62 25.71 0.45 27.14
N GLY A 63 24.77 -0.33 27.69
CA GLY A 63 23.78 -1.09 26.92
C GLY A 63 22.68 -0.22 26.31
N ASN A 64 22.08 -0.77 25.26
CA ASN A 64 20.65 -0.69 24.90
C ASN A 64 20.37 -1.85 23.95
N HIS A 65 19.39 -2.67 24.30
CA HIS A 65 18.93 -3.82 23.54
C HIS A 65 17.72 -3.38 22.73
N ASP A 66 17.98 -2.68 21.63
CA ASP A 66 16.98 -2.41 20.60
C ASP A 66 17.29 -3.37 19.46
N VAL A 67 16.51 -4.45 19.37
CA VAL A 67 16.56 -5.38 18.24
C VAL A 67 15.82 -4.71 17.09
N ASP A 68 16.58 -4.26 16.09
CA ASP A 68 16.07 -3.82 14.81
C ASP A 68 15.56 -5.06 14.05
N ASP A 69 14.26 -5.33 14.15
CA ASP A 69 13.58 -6.31 13.30
C ASP A 69 13.39 -5.72 11.89
N GLU A 70 14.45 -5.81 11.08
CA GLU A 70 14.36 -5.77 9.62
C GLU A 70 13.67 -7.06 9.14
N GLU A 71 12.35 -7.03 8.98
CA GLU A 71 11.63 -8.15 8.35
C GLU A 71 11.45 -7.92 6.83
N ASP A 72 12.26 -8.70 6.14
CA ASP A 72 12.27 -9.12 4.74
C ASP A 72 10.89 -9.60 4.25
N TRP A 73 10.51 -9.23 3.02
CA TRP A 73 9.13 -9.36 2.51
C TRP A 73 8.93 -10.38 1.39
N ASP A 74 9.75 -11.44 1.33
CA ASP A 74 9.58 -12.51 0.35
C ASP A 74 9.30 -13.86 1.01
N GLU A 75 8.02 -14.22 1.20
CA GLU A 75 7.63 -15.63 1.07
C GLU A 75 6.15 -15.79 0.67
N PHE A 76 5.98 -16.32 -0.54
CA PHE A 76 4.74 -16.88 -1.08
C PHE A 76 4.54 -18.26 -0.44
N GLY A 77 3.37 -18.50 0.17
CA GLY A 77 3.00 -19.81 0.69
C GLY A 77 1.48 -19.95 0.75
N GLU A 78 0.94 -20.71 -0.19
CA GLU A 78 -0.41 -21.28 -0.15
C GLU A 78 -0.43 -22.42 0.89
N ASP A 79 -1.52 -22.57 1.65
CA ASP A 79 -2.21 -23.85 1.87
C ASP A 79 -3.40 -23.71 2.85
N ALA A 80 -4.44 -24.48 2.55
CA ALA A 80 -5.84 -24.37 2.96
C ALA A 80 -6.17 -24.85 4.39
N GLN A 81 -7.34 -24.46 4.91
CA GLN A 81 -8.31 -25.44 5.42
C GLN A 81 -9.75 -24.87 5.52
N ASP A 82 -10.68 -25.57 4.87
CA ASP A 82 -12.13 -25.46 5.04
C ASP A 82 -12.53 -26.04 6.40
N ASP A 83 -13.26 -25.27 7.20
CA ASP A 83 -14.03 -25.78 8.35
C ASP A 83 -15.49 -25.32 8.18
N GLU A 84 -16.35 -26.26 7.81
CA GLU A 84 -17.82 -26.14 7.83
C GLU A 84 -18.30 -26.39 9.26
N ASP A 85 -18.91 -25.39 9.91
CA ASP A 85 -19.66 -25.59 11.16
C ASP A 85 -21.11 -25.11 11.00
N GLU A 86 -22.04 -26.05 11.21
CA GLU A 86 -23.49 -25.87 11.28
C GLU A 86 -23.88 -24.95 12.46
N ASP A 87 -24.64 -23.89 12.19
CA ASP A 87 -25.25 -23.02 13.22
C ASP A 87 -26.75 -23.35 13.36
N ASP A 88 -27.08 -24.09 14.42
CA ASP A 88 -28.44 -24.47 14.80
C ASP A 88 -29.05 -23.35 15.68
N SER A 89 -29.68 -22.36 15.05
CA SER A 89 -30.33 -21.25 15.75
C SER A 89 -31.86 -21.34 15.68
N GLU A 90 -32.50 -21.60 16.82
CA GLU A 90 -33.97 -21.54 16.98
C GLU A 90 -34.52 -20.13 16.72
N PRO A 91 -35.73 -19.99 16.13
CA PRO A 91 -36.29 -18.68 15.80
C PRO A 91 -36.89 -17.95 17.02
N GLU A 92 -36.28 -16.83 17.43
CA GLU A 92 -36.86 -15.90 18.40
C GLU A 92 -38.12 -15.19 17.85
N VAL A 93 -39.16 -15.15 18.68
CA VAL A 93 -40.46 -14.54 18.37
C VAL A 93 -40.35 -13.01 18.43
N VAL A 94 -40.51 -12.34 17.30
CA VAL A 94 -40.37 -10.88 17.18
C VAL A 94 -41.69 -10.18 17.54
N ASP A 95 -41.69 -9.40 18.64
CA ASP A 95 -42.83 -8.54 19.04
C ASP A 95 -42.86 -7.25 18.20
N PRO A 96 -43.91 -7.02 17.39
CA PRO A 96 -44.00 -5.89 16.45
C PRO A 96 -44.27 -4.52 17.11
N SER A 97 -44.41 -4.45 18.44
CA SER A 97 -44.83 -3.23 19.14
C SER A 97 -43.72 -2.43 19.84
N ARG A 98 -42.47 -2.91 19.82
CA ARG A 98 -41.33 -2.17 20.41
C ARG A 98 -40.72 -1.15 19.43
N PRO A 99 -40.61 0.13 19.80
CA PRO A 99 -39.85 1.10 19.01
C PRO A 99 -38.39 0.66 18.91
N LEU A 100 -37.87 0.55 17.67
CA LEU A 100 -36.48 0.24 17.35
C LEU A 100 -35.53 1.41 17.70
N LEU A 101 -35.57 1.90 18.94
CA LEU A 101 -34.47 2.68 19.50
C LEU A 101 -33.43 1.67 19.97
N SER A 102 -32.68 1.19 18.99
CA SER A 102 -31.70 0.11 19.13
C SER A 102 -30.65 0.49 20.18
N LYS A 103 -30.69 -0.24 21.28
CA LYS A 103 -29.71 -0.22 22.36
C LYS A 103 -28.41 -0.92 21.92
N THR A 104 -27.91 -0.58 20.73
CA THR A 104 -26.69 -1.13 20.12
C THR A 104 -26.06 -0.15 19.13
N ALA A 105 -26.13 1.16 19.37
CA ALA A 105 -25.32 2.11 18.61
C ALA A 105 -23.81 1.80 18.81
N GLY A 106 -23.22 1.18 17.80
CA GLY A 106 -21.77 1.02 17.61
C GLY A 106 -21.11 -0.25 18.17
N ALA A 107 -21.85 -1.33 18.46
CA ALA A 107 -21.22 -2.64 18.72
C ALA A 107 -20.94 -3.44 17.43
N GLY A 108 -21.55 -3.04 16.30
CA GLY A 108 -21.44 -3.74 15.01
C GLY A 108 -20.66 -2.99 13.93
N GLU A 109 -20.32 -1.71 14.09
CA GLU A 109 -19.65 -0.95 13.03
C GLU A 109 -18.12 -1.12 13.10
N TRP A 110 -17.53 -1.56 12.00
CA TRP A 110 -16.09 -1.70 11.81
C TRP A 110 -15.59 -0.72 10.76
N LYS A 111 -14.37 -0.21 10.94
CA LYS A 111 -13.73 0.66 9.94
C LYS A 111 -12.21 0.57 10.01
N MET A 112 -11.56 1.17 9.03
CA MET A 112 -10.15 1.54 9.05
C MET A 112 -10.03 3.05 8.84
N VAL A 113 -9.09 3.68 9.53
CA VAL A 113 -8.75 5.10 9.36
C VAL A 113 -7.35 5.23 8.80
N LEU A 114 -7.17 6.12 7.82
CA LEU A 114 -5.91 6.42 7.16
C LEU A 114 -5.52 7.86 7.48
N CYS A 115 -4.58 8.05 8.39
CA CYS A 115 -4.07 9.35 8.78
C CYS A 115 -2.96 9.77 7.83
N VAL A 116 -3.22 10.74 6.96
CA VAL A 116 -2.30 11.21 5.92
C VAL A 116 -1.60 12.48 6.40
N ARG A 117 -0.27 12.48 6.35
CA ARG A 117 0.51 13.68 6.68
C ARG A 117 0.27 14.81 5.69
N THR A 118 -0.17 15.96 6.21
CA THR A 118 -0.43 17.16 5.39
C THR A 118 0.77 18.08 5.28
N ASP A 119 1.73 17.99 6.20
CA ASP A 119 2.99 18.75 6.18
C ASP A 119 3.95 18.33 5.06
N LEU A 120 3.76 17.13 4.51
CA LEU A 120 4.52 16.63 3.34
C LEU A 120 3.98 17.14 2.00
N GLU A 121 2.86 17.86 1.99
CA GLU A 121 2.21 18.42 0.79
C GLU A 121 2.07 17.41 -0.37
N MET A 122 1.73 16.16 -0.06
CA MET A 122 1.62 15.10 -1.05
C MET A 122 0.52 15.42 -2.09
N GLY A 123 0.87 15.32 -3.37
CA GLY A 123 -0.12 15.35 -4.44
C GLY A 123 -1.16 14.22 -4.28
N LYS A 124 -2.40 14.47 -4.73
CA LYS A 124 -3.54 13.55 -4.55
C LYS A 124 -3.25 12.10 -4.95
N GLY A 125 -2.56 11.90 -6.09
CA GLY A 125 -2.19 10.57 -6.56
C GLY A 125 -1.18 9.86 -5.64
N LYS A 126 -0.16 10.58 -5.15
CA LYS A 126 0.82 10.04 -4.20
C LYS A 126 0.14 9.68 -2.87
N ALA A 127 -0.71 10.58 -2.35
CA ALA A 127 -1.46 10.32 -1.12
C ALA A 127 -2.36 9.08 -1.26
N ALA A 128 -3.05 8.92 -2.38
CA ALA A 128 -3.88 7.74 -2.65
C ALA A 128 -3.05 6.44 -2.70
N ALA A 129 -1.92 6.44 -3.41
CA ALA A 129 -1.03 5.28 -3.46
C ALA A 129 -0.52 4.88 -2.06
N GLN A 130 -0.09 5.85 -1.27
CA GLN A 130 0.38 5.62 0.11
C GLN A 130 -0.73 5.10 1.03
N CYS A 131 -1.97 5.56 0.85
CA CYS A 131 -3.14 5.03 1.53
C CYS A 131 -3.37 3.54 1.21
N CYS A 132 -3.22 3.14 -0.06
CA CYS A 132 -3.32 1.74 -0.46
C CYS A 132 -2.22 0.88 0.18
N HIS A 133 -0.97 1.36 0.20
CA HIS A 133 0.13 0.67 0.87
C HIS A 133 -0.13 0.49 2.38
N ALA A 134 -0.59 1.56 3.06
CA ALA A 134 -0.90 1.53 4.49
C ALA A 134 -2.04 0.54 4.80
N THR A 135 -3.07 0.52 3.95
CA THR A 135 -4.18 -0.42 4.05
C THR A 135 -3.69 -1.86 3.95
N LEU A 136 -2.88 -2.17 2.93
CA LEU A 136 -2.37 -3.53 2.73
C LEU A 136 -1.49 -4.00 3.89
N ALA A 137 -0.61 -3.14 4.40
CA ALA A 137 0.22 -3.44 5.55
C ALA A 137 -0.64 -3.76 6.80
N ALA A 138 -1.66 -2.96 7.06
CA ALA A 138 -2.57 -3.18 8.18
C ALA A 138 -3.42 -4.45 8.02
N VAL A 139 -3.92 -4.72 6.81
CA VAL A 139 -4.69 -5.95 6.51
C VAL A 139 -3.84 -7.20 6.73
N ARG A 140 -2.63 -7.25 6.18
CA ARG A 140 -1.69 -8.38 6.39
C ARG A 140 -1.36 -8.58 7.87
N LYS A 141 -1.25 -7.49 8.65
CA LYS A 141 -0.99 -7.58 10.08
C LYS A 141 -2.20 -8.15 10.82
N ILE A 142 -3.41 -7.65 10.57
CA ILE A 142 -4.62 -8.13 11.26
C ILE A 142 -5.00 -9.55 10.84
N GLU A 143 -4.74 -9.95 9.60
CA GLU A 143 -4.96 -11.32 9.12
C GLU A 143 -4.23 -12.34 10.01
N LYS A 144 -3.00 -12.02 10.44
CA LYS A 144 -2.20 -12.86 11.33
C LYS A 144 -2.64 -12.76 12.81
N THR A 145 -3.14 -11.61 13.27
CA THR A 145 -3.40 -11.36 14.70
C THR A 145 -4.86 -11.53 15.12
N ASP A 146 -5.82 -11.20 14.25
CA ASP A 146 -7.27 -11.28 14.47
C ASP A 146 -8.03 -11.49 13.14
N PRO A 147 -7.95 -12.69 12.54
CA PRO A 147 -8.62 -13.00 11.28
C PRO A 147 -10.15 -12.90 11.39
N LYS A 148 -10.72 -13.16 12.57
CA LYS A 148 -12.17 -12.99 12.83
C LYS A 148 -12.59 -11.53 12.78
N GLY A 149 -11.76 -10.63 13.31
CA GLY A 149 -11.95 -9.18 13.22
C GLY A 149 -11.85 -8.67 11.79
N LEU A 150 -10.87 -9.16 11.02
CA LEU A 150 -10.74 -8.86 9.59
C LEU A 150 -12.02 -9.25 8.83
N GLY A 151 -12.49 -10.49 9.00
CA GLY A 151 -13.71 -10.97 8.35
C GLY A 151 -14.99 -10.22 8.78
N LYS A 152 -15.02 -9.60 9.96
CA LYS A 152 -16.10 -8.67 10.32
C LYS A 152 -16.02 -7.41 9.46
N TRP A 153 -14.87 -6.74 9.43
CA TRP A 153 -14.69 -5.52 8.65
C TRP A 153 -15.02 -5.72 7.16
N GLU A 154 -14.62 -6.85 6.58
CA GLU A 154 -14.94 -7.20 5.19
C GLU A 154 -16.45 -7.34 4.96
N ARG A 155 -17.15 -8.05 5.84
CA ARG A 155 -18.63 -8.19 5.81
C ARG A 155 -19.35 -6.86 6.03
N TYR A 156 -18.75 -5.94 6.78
CA TYR A 156 -19.25 -4.57 6.99
C TYR A 156 -18.83 -3.59 5.88
N GLY A 157 -18.47 -4.09 4.69
CA GLY A 157 -18.21 -3.25 3.52
C GLY A 157 -16.84 -2.56 3.56
N GLN A 158 -15.92 -3.05 4.38
CA GLN A 158 -14.50 -2.68 4.39
C GLN A 158 -14.25 -1.16 4.40
N ALA A 159 -15.01 -0.44 5.22
CA ALA A 159 -15.01 1.02 5.29
C ALA A 159 -13.62 1.59 5.60
N LYS A 160 -13.17 2.57 4.80
CA LYS A 160 -11.88 3.28 4.94
C LYS A 160 -12.15 4.78 4.97
N VAL A 161 -11.61 5.49 5.96
CA VAL A 161 -11.78 6.95 6.12
C VAL A 161 -10.42 7.63 6.18
N THR A 162 -10.19 8.61 5.31
CA THR A 162 -8.93 9.37 5.27
C THR A 162 -9.03 10.63 6.12
N LEU A 163 -8.07 10.81 7.04
CA LEU A 163 -7.97 11.95 7.96
C LEU A 163 -6.64 12.68 7.78
N LYS A 164 -6.61 13.95 8.16
CA LYS A 164 -5.42 14.80 8.17
C LYS A 164 -4.60 14.56 9.43
N CYS A 165 -3.30 14.33 9.24
CA CYS A 165 -2.30 14.31 10.30
C CYS A 165 -1.36 15.51 10.11
N PRO A 166 -1.25 16.44 11.07
CA PRO A 166 -0.50 17.68 10.87
C PRO A 166 1.02 17.50 10.90
N SER A 167 1.54 16.45 11.54
CA SER A 167 2.99 16.19 11.66
C SER A 167 3.30 14.71 11.89
N GLU A 168 4.59 14.36 11.83
CA GLU A 168 5.10 13.02 12.17
C GLU A 168 4.93 12.69 13.65
N ASP A 169 5.17 13.63 14.55
CA ASP A 169 5.05 13.41 16.00
C ASP A 169 3.62 13.01 16.38
N VAL A 170 2.63 13.72 15.83
CA VAL A 170 1.21 13.39 16.03
C VAL A 170 0.90 11.99 15.48
N MET A 171 1.48 11.61 14.34
CA MET A 171 1.32 10.26 13.79
C MET A 171 1.90 9.18 14.70
N VAL A 172 3.10 9.41 15.25
CA VAL A 172 3.75 8.48 16.19
C VAL A 172 2.90 8.32 17.45
N ASP A 173 2.34 9.42 17.98
CA ASP A 173 1.49 9.39 19.16
C ASP A 173 0.16 8.67 18.91
N LEU A 174 -0.48 8.90 17.77
CA LEU A 174 -1.69 8.17 17.35
C LEU A 174 -1.41 6.66 17.22
N GLN A 175 -0.26 6.29 16.65
CA GLN A 175 0.14 4.89 16.51
C GLN A 175 0.32 4.22 17.88
N LYS A 176 0.98 4.89 18.83
CA LYS A 176 1.14 4.39 20.21
C LYS A 176 -0.21 4.21 20.90
N GLN A 177 -1.09 5.22 20.81
CA GLN A 177 -2.42 5.17 21.42
C GLN A 177 -3.29 4.05 20.83
N ALA A 178 -3.24 3.84 19.52
CA ALA A 178 -3.96 2.75 18.87
C ALA A 178 -3.46 1.38 19.33
N ARG A 179 -2.14 1.17 19.34
CA ARG A 179 -1.53 -0.10 19.80
C ARG A 179 -1.84 -0.38 21.28
N ALA A 180 -1.84 0.64 22.13
CA ALA A 180 -2.21 0.50 23.54
C ALA A 180 -3.66 0.04 23.75
N LYS A 181 -4.54 0.27 22.77
CA LYS A 181 -5.93 -0.19 22.76
C LYS A 181 -6.12 -1.53 22.04
N GLY A 182 -5.04 -2.20 21.67
CA GLY A 182 -5.08 -3.46 20.93
C GLY A 182 -5.48 -3.33 19.46
N LEU A 183 -5.44 -2.12 18.89
CA LEU A 183 -5.70 -1.92 17.46
C LEU A 183 -4.42 -2.10 16.65
N VAL A 184 -4.55 -2.72 15.47
CA VAL A 184 -3.50 -2.70 14.46
C VAL A 184 -3.25 -1.26 14.02
N ALA A 185 -1.97 -0.86 13.97
CA ALA A 185 -1.58 0.50 13.58
C ALA A 185 -0.23 0.49 12.83
N GLU A 186 -0.30 0.59 11.50
CA GLU A 186 0.85 0.43 10.60
C GLU A 186 1.11 1.70 9.79
N SER A 187 2.37 2.15 9.80
CA SER A 187 2.79 3.38 9.13
C SER A 187 3.68 3.08 7.94
N ILE A 188 3.41 3.70 6.79
CA ILE A 188 4.26 3.61 5.60
C ILE A 188 5.33 4.68 5.65
N ARG A 189 6.51 4.32 5.15
CA ARG A 189 7.64 5.24 4.96
C ARG A 189 7.91 5.38 3.48
N ASP A 190 8.18 6.60 3.02
CA ASP A 190 8.57 6.83 1.63
C ASP A 190 10.05 6.47 1.45
N ALA A 191 10.37 5.71 0.41
CA ALA A 191 11.72 5.22 0.14
C ALA A 191 12.71 6.31 -0.31
N GLY A 192 12.34 7.60 -0.21
CA GLY A 192 13.24 8.73 -0.43
C GLY A 192 13.73 8.85 -1.88
N ARG A 193 12.89 9.41 -2.77
CA ARG A 193 13.35 9.96 -4.07
C ARG A 193 13.41 11.49 -4.11
N THR A 194 13.21 12.15 -2.98
CA THR A 194 13.18 13.62 -2.87
C THR A 194 13.89 14.10 -1.60
N GLN A 195 14.32 15.37 -1.61
CA GLN A 195 15.07 16.10 -0.57
C GLN A 195 14.32 16.32 0.77
N ILE A 196 13.41 15.43 1.15
CA ILE A 196 12.82 15.38 2.50
C ILE A 196 13.71 14.44 3.33
N ALA A 197 13.78 14.67 4.65
CA ALA A 197 14.51 13.80 5.57
C ALA A 197 14.23 12.31 5.25
N ALA A 198 15.29 11.56 4.92
CA ALA A 198 15.18 10.19 4.47
C ALA A 198 14.33 9.37 5.45
N ASN A 199 13.48 8.48 4.93
CA ASN A 199 12.66 7.55 5.71
C ASN A 199 11.50 8.17 6.53
N SER A 200 11.00 9.34 6.13
CA SER A 200 9.85 9.98 6.78
C SER A 200 8.56 9.15 6.63
N ARG A 201 7.81 8.99 7.72
CA ARG A 201 6.48 8.33 7.68
C ARG A 201 5.49 9.19 6.89
N THR A 202 4.64 8.59 6.06
CA THR A 202 3.70 9.30 5.17
C THR A 202 2.24 9.14 5.59
N VAL A 203 1.82 7.90 5.81
CA VAL A 203 0.44 7.53 6.12
C VAL A 203 0.46 6.48 7.23
N LEU A 204 -0.43 6.63 8.21
CA LEU A 204 -0.71 5.65 9.25
C LEU A 204 -2.10 5.05 9.04
N ALA A 205 -2.18 3.74 8.89
CA ALA A 205 -3.43 3.00 8.98
C ALA A 205 -3.70 2.62 10.44
N VAL A 206 -4.93 2.87 10.91
CA VAL A 206 -5.44 2.45 12.23
C VAL A 206 -6.66 1.56 12.01
N GLY A 207 -6.63 0.35 12.55
CA GLY A 207 -7.58 -0.71 12.26
C GLY A 207 -7.12 -1.62 11.11
N PRO A 208 -8.00 -2.50 10.59
CA PRO A 208 -9.44 -2.57 10.84
C PRO A 208 -9.81 -2.82 12.31
N GLY A 209 -10.90 -2.24 12.78
CA GLY A 209 -11.32 -2.40 14.16
C GLY A 209 -12.70 -1.83 14.47
N PRO A 210 -13.21 -2.05 15.70
CA PRO A 210 -14.47 -1.47 16.15
C PRO A 210 -14.43 0.06 16.06
N LYS A 211 -15.47 0.66 15.44
CA LYS A 211 -15.55 2.11 15.20
C LYS A 211 -15.33 2.92 16.48
N LYS A 212 -15.90 2.49 17.61
CA LYS A 212 -15.76 3.17 18.91
C LYS A 212 -14.29 3.32 19.32
N LEU A 213 -13.53 2.23 19.31
CA LEU A 213 -12.11 2.25 19.70
C LEU A 213 -11.27 3.12 18.75
N ILE A 214 -11.56 3.05 17.45
CA ILE A 214 -10.86 3.89 16.45
C ILE A 214 -11.20 5.38 16.64
N ASP A 215 -12.45 5.72 16.92
CA ASP A 215 -12.89 7.10 17.15
C ASP A 215 -12.28 7.71 18.41
N GLU A 216 -12.06 6.92 19.46
CA GLU A 216 -11.37 7.43 20.65
C GLU A 216 -9.91 7.84 20.38
N VAL A 217 -9.27 7.28 19.34
CA VAL A 217 -7.91 7.65 18.94
C VAL A 217 -7.93 8.77 17.90
N THR A 218 -8.82 8.69 16.92
CA THR A 218 -8.73 9.51 15.69
C THR A 218 -9.88 10.49 15.50
N GLY A 219 -10.90 10.47 16.35
CA GLY A 219 -12.15 11.24 16.17
C GLY A 219 -11.99 12.77 16.26
N HIS A 220 -10.86 13.25 16.78
CA HIS A 220 -10.52 14.68 16.83
C HIS A 220 -9.86 15.20 15.55
N LEU A 221 -9.46 14.31 14.63
CA LEU A 221 -8.81 14.67 13.38
C LEU A 221 -9.86 15.07 12.32
N LYS A 222 -9.44 15.92 11.38
CA LYS A 222 -10.28 16.39 10.27
C LYS A 222 -10.17 15.46 9.06
N LEU A 223 -11.20 15.41 8.21
CA LEU A 223 -11.15 14.70 6.92
C LEU A 223 -10.05 15.28 6.00
N TYR A 224 -9.37 14.39 5.26
CA TYR A 224 -8.31 14.70 4.29
C TYR A 224 -8.80 15.53 3.09
#